data_AF-A0A7V4I8V7-F1
#
_entry.id   AF-A0A7V4I8V7-F1
#
_cell.length_a   1.000
_cell.length_b   1.000
_cell.length_c   1.000
_cell.angle_alpha   90.00
_cell.angle_beta   90.00
_cell.angle_gamma   90.00
#
_symmetry.space_group_name_H-M   'P 1'
#
loop_
_entity.id
_entity.type
_entity.pdbx_description
1 polymer ?
#
loop_
_entity_poly.entity_id
_entity_poly.type
_entity_poly.pdbx_seq_one_letter_code
_entity_poly.pdbx_strand_id
1 'polypeptide(L)'
;MKNFKISSVLVLIILGLLILIINCSKSPNDEFVDPLIMEFIKSKDFQLNELLSCKSIDFNKSNVKYLEGCKERPIINIFFKENEKIIATVEAIKNTNKNIQLPNDNKYFMLYRDFTRFDFNSLQGQINLYDLNYDNWLFGRGEILNHNLINSDYYSIPMAIIRRYEDVIKRNQVYIDKVKSEFGEQNLVKSEPILCDLNSNGNVSYSECFKCFNEACKSEATCAVLCYFIGDYIGQRMPPGLPLCQTSIAGACVYISIVY
;
A
#
# COMPACT_ATOMS: atom_id res chain seq x y z
N MET A 1 9.41 6.37 -59.70
CA MET A 1 9.32 6.70 -58.26
C MET A 1 7.85 6.62 -57.86
N LYS A 2 7.46 5.66 -57.00
CA LYS A 2 6.06 5.50 -56.53
C LYS A 2 5.85 6.38 -55.30
N ASN A 3 4.98 7.37 -55.40
CA ASN A 3 4.61 8.25 -54.29
C ASN A 3 3.74 7.49 -53.30
N PHE A 4 4.26 7.23 -52.10
CA PHE A 4 3.52 6.66 -50.98
C PHE A 4 2.53 7.72 -50.45
N LYS A 5 1.24 7.54 -50.70
CA LYS A 5 0.18 8.32 -50.05
C LYS A 5 -0.06 7.75 -48.66
N ILE A 6 0.58 8.33 -47.64
CA ILE A 6 0.24 8.04 -46.25
C ILE A 6 -1.16 8.61 -45.99
N SER A 7 -2.09 7.76 -45.58
CA SER A 7 -3.47 8.13 -45.26
C SER A 7 -3.48 9.09 -44.08
N SER A 8 -4.17 10.23 -44.21
CA SER A 8 -4.35 11.25 -43.16
C SER A 8 -4.94 10.68 -41.86
N VAL A 9 -5.67 9.56 -41.95
CA VAL A 9 -6.21 8.83 -40.79
C VAL A 9 -5.10 8.18 -39.96
N LEU A 10 -4.05 7.66 -40.62
CA LEU A 10 -2.92 7.03 -39.93
C LEU A 10 -2.09 8.06 -39.16
N VAL A 11 -1.95 9.26 -39.71
CA VAL A 11 -1.25 10.39 -39.05
C VAL A 11 -2.00 10.81 -37.78
N LEU A 12 -3.34 10.90 -37.83
CA LEU A 12 -4.16 11.25 -36.67
C LEU A 12 -4.13 10.18 -35.56
N ILE A 13 -4.12 8.90 -35.92
CA ILE A 13 -3.99 7.79 -34.95
C ILE A 13 -2.61 7.83 -34.28
N ILE A 14 -1.54 8.05 -35.05
CA ILE A 14 -0.18 8.15 -34.51
C ILE A 14 -0.04 9.40 -33.63
N LEU A 15 -0.65 10.53 -34.01
CA LEU A 15 -0.65 11.76 -33.20
C LEU A 15 -1.43 11.58 -31.89
N GLY A 16 -2.59 10.90 -31.92
CA GLY A 16 -3.37 10.58 -30.72
C GLY A 16 -2.62 9.65 -29.76
N LEU A 17 -1.92 8.65 -30.29
CA LEU A 17 -1.04 7.76 -29.51
C LEU A 17 0.17 8.52 -28.93
N LEU A 18 0.78 9.44 -29.70
CA LEU A 18 1.88 10.28 -29.22
C LEU A 18 1.45 11.24 -28.10
N ILE A 19 0.26 11.83 -28.19
CA ILE A 19 -0.28 12.73 -27.14
C ILE A 19 -0.56 11.95 -25.84
N LEU A 20 -1.04 10.70 -25.94
CA LEU A 20 -1.21 9.82 -24.78
C LEU A 20 0.13 9.43 -24.13
N ILE A 21 1.21 9.31 -24.91
CA ILE A 21 2.55 9.00 -24.39
C ILE A 21 3.21 10.25 -23.77
N ILE A 22 3.00 11.44 -24.36
CA ILE A 22 3.64 12.69 -23.91
C ILE A 22 3.01 13.22 -22.60
N ASN A 23 1.74 12.90 -22.31
CA ASN A 23 1.11 13.35 -21.06
C ASN A 23 1.51 12.57 -19.79
N CYS A 24 2.35 11.53 -19.90
CA CYS A 24 2.87 10.80 -18.73
C CYS A 24 4.38 10.93 -18.51
N SER A 25 5.12 11.67 -19.34
CA SER A 25 6.55 11.87 -19.13
C SER A 25 6.83 13.11 -18.28
N LYS A 26 6.50 13.08 -16.99
CA LYS A 26 7.15 13.98 -16.03
C LYS A 26 8.57 13.46 -15.78
N SER A 27 9.55 14.16 -16.35
CA SER A 27 10.96 13.97 -15.99
C SER A 27 11.13 14.22 -14.48
N PRO A 28 11.83 13.34 -13.73
CA PRO A 28 12.26 13.70 -12.39
C PRO A 28 13.25 14.87 -12.49
N ASN A 29 13.05 15.90 -11.68
CA ASN A 29 14.09 16.88 -11.39
C ASN A 29 15.26 16.16 -10.69
N ASP A 30 16.49 16.58 -10.97
CA ASP A 30 17.75 16.05 -10.42
C ASP A 30 17.96 16.35 -8.91
N GLU A 31 16.93 16.22 -8.08
CA GLU A 31 17.10 16.04 -6.63
C GLU A 31 17.40 14.55 -6.39
N PHE A 32 18.36 14.23 -5.51
CA PHE A 32 18.75 12.85 -5.21
C PHE A 32 17.51 12.02 -4.81
N VAL A 33 17.04 11.17 -5.74
CA VAL A 33 15.95 10.23 -5.47
C VAL A 33 16.57 8.91 -5.01
N ASP A 34 16.07 8.38 -3.88
CA ASP A 34 16.53 7.11 -3.35
C ASP A 34 16.43 5.98 -4.42
N PRO A 35 17.49 5.18 -4.63
CA PRO A 35 17.48 4.10 -5.61
C PRO A 35 16.33 3.10 -5.44
N LEU A 36 15.89 2.84 -4.19
CA LEU A 36 14.79 1.93 -3.91
C LEU A 36 13.44 2.53 -4.32
N ILE A 37 13.26 3.84 -4.18
CA ILE A 37 12.10 4.56 -4.72
C ILE A 37 12.07 4.40 -6.25
N MET A 38 13.22 4.60 -6.92
CA MET A 38 13.30 4.46 -8.37
C MET A 38 13.08 3.03 -8.85
N GLU A 39 13.58 2.03 -8.11
CA GLU A 39 13.31 0.62 -8.37
C GLU A 39 11.81 0.32 -8.28
N PHE A 40 11.17 0.77 -7.20
CA PHE A 40 9.73 0.56 -6.99
C PHE A 40 8.89 1.24 -8.06
N ILE A 41 9.16 2.51 -8.39
CA ILE A 41 8.41 3.24 -9.44
C ILE A 41 8.55 2.54 -10.79
N LYS A 42 9.71 1.98 -11.12
CA LYS A 42 9.94 1.24 -12.38
C LYS A 42 9.36 -0.18 -12.38
N SER A 43 8.90 -0.68 -11.23
CA SER A 43 8.36 -2.05 -11.12
C SER A 43 7.02 -2.19 -11.84
N LYS A 44 6.69 -3.44 -12.22
CA LYS A 44 5.38 -3.80 -12.78
C LYS A 44 4.26 -3.40 -11.81
N ASP A 45 4.46 -3.67 -10.52
CA ASP A 45 3.53 -3.38 -9.43
C ASP A 45 3.09 -1.91 -9.41
N PHE A 46 4.03 -0.99 -9.64
CA PHE A 46 3.72 0.43 -9.71
C PHE A 46 3.12 0.84 -11.07
N GLN A 47 3.78 0.43 -12.16
CA GLN A 47 3.46 0.89 -13.51
C GLN A 47 2.09 0.40 -14.00
N LEU A 48 1.64 -0.78 -13.57
CA LEU A 48 0.35 -1.34 -13.95
C LEU A 48 -0.77 -1.01 -12.95
N ASN A 49 -0.46 -0.33 -11.84
CA ASN A 49 -1.49 0.06 -10.89
C ASN A 49 -2.15 1.38 -11.30
N GLU A 50 -3.45 1.34 -11.60
CA GLU A 50 -4.24 2.49 -12.03
C GLU A 50 -4.33 3.61 -10.97
N LEU A 51 -4.23 3.27 -9.68
CA LEU A 51 -4.22 4.28 -8.61
C LEU A 51 -2.88 5.01 -8.49
N LEU A 52 -1.80 4.50 -9.10
CA LEU A 52 -0.44 5.04 -8.95
C LEU A 52 0.07 5.72 -10.23
N SER A 53 -0.01 5.02 -11.36
CA SER A 53 0.76 5.31 -12.59
C SER A 53 0.54 6.71 -13.20
N CYS A 54 -0.63 7.32 -13.00
CA CYS A 54 -0.95 8.63 -13.58
C CYS A 54 -0.77 9.81 -12.62
N LYS A 55 -0.32 9.56 -11.38
CA LYS A 55 -0.21 10.60 -10.35
C LYS A 55 1.18 11.23 -10.32
N SER A 56 1.23 12.52 -10.00
CA SER A 56 2.50 13.22 -9.83
C SER A 56 3.10 12.90 -8.47
N ILE A 57 4.34 12.41 -8.47
CA ILE A 57 5.08 12.08 -7.25
C ILE A 57 5.70 13.36 -6.66
N ASP A 58 5.62 13.52 -5.34
CA ASP A 58 6.37 14.50 -4.56
C ASP A 58 7.64 13.82 -4.03
N PHE A 59 8.72 13.88 -4.82
CA PHE A 59 10.00 13.25 -4.48
C PHE A 59 10.62 13.82 -3.19
N ASN A 60 10.34 15.08 -2.87
CA ASN A 60 10.90 15.75 -1.69
C ASN A 60 10.28 15.30 -0.37
N LYS A 61 9.06 14.74 -0.43
CA LYS A 61 8.40 14.13 0.73
C LYS A 61 8.47 12.62 0.73
N SER A 62 8.68 12.02 -0.43
CA SER A 62 8.89 10.58 -0.57
C SER A 62 10.20 10.17 0.09
N ASN A 63 10.21 9.03 0.78
CA ASN A 63 11.35 8.58 1.57
C ASN A 63 11.38 7.06 1.72
N VAL A 64 12.54 6.56 2.13
CA VAL A 64 12.72 5.18 2.58
C VAL A 64 13.01 5.19 4.07
N LYS A 65 12.22 4.42 4.81
CA LYS A 65 12.45 4.14 6.23
C LYS A 65 12.96 2.71 6.39
N TYR A 66 13.63 2.43 7.49
CA TYR A 66 14.16 1.09 7.78
C TYR A 66 13.58 0.61 9.10
N LEU A 67 12.94 -0.56 9.09
CA LEU A 67 12.39 -1.16 10.31
C LEU A 67 13.52 -1.43 11.30
N GLU A 68 13.40 -0.83 12.50
CA GLU A 68 14.40 -0.94 13.56
C GLU A 68 15.82 -0.51 13.11
N GLY A 69 15.91 0.35 12.08
CA GLY A 69 17.18 0.76 11.49
C GLY A 69 17.86 -0.29 10.60
N CYS A 70 17.22 -1.44 10.35
CA CYS A 70 17.77 -2.51 9.55
C CYS A 70 17.64 -2.23 8.05
N LYS A 71 18.78 -2.04 7.36
CA LYS A 71 18.83 -1.71 5.92
C LYS A 71 18.22 -2.78 5.01
N GLU A 72 18.17 -4.03 5.47
CA GLU A 72 17.56 -5.15 4.75
C GLU A 72 16.03 -5.13 4.80
N ARG A 73 15.44 -4.25 5.62
CA ARG A 73 14.01 -4.15 5.87
C ARG A 73 13.49 -2.74 5.50
N PRO A 74 13.65 -2.30 4.24
CA PRO A 74 13.20 -0.99 3.80
C PRO A 74 11.67 -0.93 3.66
N ILE A 75 11.12 0.23 4.01
CA ILE A 75 9.75 0.63 3.77
C ILE A 75 9.78 1.87 2.88
N ILE A 76 9.23 1.74 1.69
CA ILE A 76 9.19 2.80 0.68
C ILE A 76 7.90 3.58 0.87
N ASN A 77 8.00 4.89 1.07
CA ASN A 77 6.86 5.80 1.21
C ASN A 77 6.86 6.78 0.04
N ILE A 78 5.85 6.70 -0.83
CA ILE A 78 5.66 7.64 -1.94
C ILE A 78 4.51 8.57 -1.61
N PHE A 79 4.76 9.87 -1.77
CA PHE A 79 3.74 10.91 -1.65
C PHE A 79 3.31 11.36 -3.03
N PHE A 80 2.01 11.48 -3.25
CA PHE A 80 1.45 12.00 -4.49
C PHE A 80 0.90 13.40 -4.25
N LYS A 81 1.13 14.30 -5.22
CA LYS A 81 0.66 15.67 -5.17
C LYS A 81 -0.11 16.10 -6.41
N GLU A 82 -1.02 17.04 -6.21
CA GLU A 82 -1.73 17.77 -7.26
C GLU A 82 -1.85 19.23 -6.82
N ASN A 83 -1.44 20.18 -7.67
CA ASN A 83 -1.42 21.61 -7.35
C ASN A 83 -0.76 21.92 -5.99
N GLU A 84 0.40 21.29 -5.72
CA GLU A 84 1.15 21.36 -4.45
C GLU A 84 0.44 20.81 -3.19
N LYS A 85 -0.79 20.30 -3.33
CA LYS A 85 -1.50 19.57 -2.26
C LYS A 85 -1.17 18.09 -2.32
N ILE A 86 -0.89 17.48 -1.17
CA ILE A 86 -0.80 16.03 -1.06
C ILE A 86 -2.19 15.42 -1.22
N ILE A 87 -2.33 14.51 -2.18
CA ILE A 87 -3.60 13.85 -2.50
C ILE A 87 -3.61 12.38 -2.13
N ALA A 88 -2.43 11.77 -1.95
CA ALA A 88 -2.35 10.37 -1.59
C ALA A 88 -0.96 9.98 -1.09
N THR A 89 -0.87 8.81 -0.49
CA THR A 89 0.40 8.11 -0.25
C THR A 89 0.30 6.64 -0.64
N VAL A 90 1.43 6.05 -1.01
CA VAL A 90 1.61 4.59 -1.02
C VAL A 90 2.74 4.22 -0.08
N GLU A 91 2.53 3.14 0.67
CA GLU A 91 3.57 2.46 1.41
C GLU A 91 3.82 1.11 0.75
N ALA A 92 5.08 0.81 0.46
CA ALA A 92 5.48 -0.40 -0.24
C ALA A 92 6.66 -1.10 0.43
N ILE A 93 6.52 -2.40 0.63
CA ILE A 93 7.54 -3.27 1.24
C ILE A 93 7.77 -4.45 0.31
N LYS A 94 9.03 -4.66 -0.08
CA LYS A 94 9.39 -5.73 -1.02
C LYS A 94 9.21 -7.09 -0.36
N ASN A 95 8.48 -7.99 -1.01
CA ASN A 95 8.39 -9.39 -0.61
C ASN A 95 9.74 -10.08 -0.89
N THR A 96 10.46 -10.42 0.18
CA THR A 96 11.74 -11.14 0.11
C THR A 96 11.56 -12.65 0.26
N ASN A 97 10.37 -13.13 0.64
CA ASN A 97 10.09 -14.55 0.77
C ASN A 97 9.60 -15.14 -0.56
N LYS A 98 10.45 -15.95 -1.19
CA LYS A 98 10.15 -16.59 -2.48
C LYS A 98 9.03 -17.62 -2.44
N ASN A 99 8.67 -18.10 -1.25
CA ASN A 99 7.61 -19.10 -1.06
C ASN A 99 6.23 -18.46 -0.84
N ILE A 100 6.18 -17.16 -0.50
CA ILE A 100 4.95 -16.39 -0.41
C ILE A 100 4.71 -15.70 -1.75
N GLN A 101 3.56 -15.94 -2.35
CA GLN A 101 3.13 -15.30 -3.59
C GLN A 101 2.12 -14.21 -3.28
N LEU A 102 2.28 -13.04 -3.90
CA LEU A 102 1.28 -12.00 -3.87
C LEU A 102 0.33 -12.13 -5.05
N PRO A 103 -0.93 -11.68 -4.91
CA PRO A 103 -1.83 -11.53 -6.05
C PRO A 103 -1.16 -10.79 -7.23
N ASN A 104 -1.52 -11.15 -8.46
CA ASN A 104 -0.99 -10.56 -9.71
C ASN A 104 0.53 -10.73 -9.92
N ASP A 105 1.15 -11.69 -9.23
CA ASP A 105 2.61 -11.89 -9.18
C ASP A 105 3.36 -10.62 -8.73
N ASN A 106 2.72 -9.84 -7.85
CA ASN A 106 3.33 -8.65 -7.29
C ASN A 106 4.57 -9.01 -6.46
N LYS A 107 5.52 -8.09 -6.41
CA LYS A 107 6.76 -8.14 -5.64
C LYS A 107 6.73 -7.26 -4.40
N TYR A 108 5.75 -6.38 -4.25
CA TYR A 108 5.64 -5.46 -3.11
C TYR A 108 4.28 -5.64 -2.43
N PHE A 109 4.29 -5.75 -1.10
CA PHE A 109 3.11 -5.46 -0.29
C PHE A 109 2.84 -3.98 -0.38
N MET A 110 1.61 -3.58 -0.69
CA MET A 110 1.31 -2.19 -1.03
C MET A 110 0.02 -1.70 -0.38
N LEU A 111 0.15 -0.64 0.44
CA LEU A 111 -0.96 0.09 1.03
C LEU A 111 -1.10 1.44 0.38
N TYR A 112 -2.32 1.84 0.03
CA TYR A 112 -2.59 3.16 -0.51
C TYR A 112 -3.60 3.91 0.36
N ARG A 113 -3.29 5.19 0.62
CA ARG A 113 -4.15 6.12 1.35
C ARG A 113 -4.57 7.24 0.41
N ASP A 114 -5.86 7.42 0.24
CA ASP A 114 -6.45 8.49 -0.53
C ASP A 114 -6.82 9.68 0.38
N PHE A 115 -6.21 10.83 0.10
CA PHE A 115 -6.45 12.09 0.78
C PHE A 115 -7.16 13.13 -0.10
N THR A 116 -7.69 12.74 -1.26
CA THR A 116 -8.38 13.66 -2.19
C THR A 116 -9.53 14.42 -1.53
N ARG A 117 -10.21 13.79 -0.58
CA ARG A 117 -11.32 14.35 0.22
C ARG A 117 -10.90 14.77 1.63
N PHE A 118 -9.61 14.89 1.89
CA PHE A 118 -9.07 15.32 3.17
C PHE A 118 -8.39 16.69 3.02
N ASP A 119 -8.61 17.57 3.99
CA ASP A 119 -7.92 18.84 4.11
C ASP A 119 -6.92 18.79 5.27
N PHE A 120 -5.64 18.80 4.92
CA PHE A 120 -4.54 18.77 5.87
C PHE A 120 -4.38 20.08 6.67
N ASN A 121 -4.98 21.19 6.27
CA ASN A 121 -4.90 22.45 7.02
C ASN A 121 -5.90 22.47 8.17
N SER A 122 -7.16 22.10 7.89
CA SER A 122 -8.20 21.98 8.92
C SER A 122 -8.14 20.64 9.68
N LEU A 123 -7.40 19.65 9.14
CA LEU A 123 -7.36 18.26 9.60
C LEU A 123 -8.75 17.62 9.61
N GLN A 124 -9.49 17.79 8.50
CA GLN A 124 -10.87 17.33 8.36
C GLN A 124 -11.12 16.68 7.00
N GLY A 125 -12.11 15.79 6.95
CA GLY A 125 -12.58 15.15 5.74
C GLY A 125 -12.41 13.64 5.77
N GLN A 126 -12.42 13.04 4.59
CA GLN A 126 -12.47 11.59 4.41
C GLN A 126 -11.14 11.04 3.90
N ILE A 127 -10.73 9.91 4.47
CA ILE A 127 -9.55 9.15 4.07
C ILE A 127 -9.99 7.73 3.73
N ASN A 128 -9.62 7.26 2.53
CA ASN A 128 -9.88 5.89 2.11
C ASN A 128 -8.57 5.08 2.09
N LEU A 129 -8.66 3.83 2.53
CA LEU A 129 -7.54 2.90 2.63
C LEU A 129 -7.74 1.74 1.67
N TYR A 130 -6.74 1.51 0.81
CA TYR A 130 -6.78 0.49 -0.22
C TYR A 130 -5.62 -0.48 -0.08
N ASP A 131 -5.91 -1.76 -0.25
CA ASP A 131 -4.90 -2.80 -0.47
C ASP A 131 -4.70 -2.92 -1.98
N LEU A 132 -3.51 -2.53 -2.46
CA LEU A 132 -3.22 -2.51 -3.88
C LEU A 132 -2.86 -3.89 -4.44
N ASN A 133 -2.61 -4.87 -3.59
CA ASN A 133 -2.35 -6.23 -4.03
C ASN A 133 -3.66 -6.91 -4.46
N TYR A 134 -4.76 -6.66 -3.76
CA TYR A 134 -6.05 -7.30 -4.01
C TYR A 134 -6.99 -6.43 -4.86
N ASP A 135 -6.67 -6.19 -6.13
CA ASP A 135 -7.51 -5.45 -7.07
C ASP A 135 -7.91 -4.03 -6.60
N ASN A 136 -6.98 -3.33 -5.94
CA ASN A 136 -7.25 -2.02 -5.32
C ASN A 136 -8.46 -2.08 -4.37
N TRP A 137 -8.49 -3.08 -3.50
CA TRP A 137 -9.60 -3.30 -2.59
C TRP A 137 -9.65 -2.21 -1.52
N LEU A 138 -10.76 -1.45 -1.49
CA LEU A 138 -11.09 -0.55 -0.40
C LEU A 138 -11.39 -1.36 0.87
N PHE A 139 -10.41 -1.45 1.77
CA PHE A 139 -10.57 -2.20 3.01
C PHE A 139 -10.95 -1.32 4.21
N GLY A 140 -10.76 0.00 4.10
CA GLY A 140 -11.06 0.92 5.19
C GLY A 140 -11.41 2.34 4.76
N ARG A 141 -12.15 3.04 5.61
CA ARG A 141 -12.50 4.45 5.47
C ARG A 141 -12.54 5.12 6.84
N GLY A 142 -11.99 6.32 6.95
CA GLY A 142 -12.10 7.19 8.13
C GLY A 142 -12.68 8.55 7.77
N GLU A 143 -13.51 9.09 8.64
CA GLU A 143 -14.02 10.45 8.58
C GLU A 143 -13.56 11.22 9.82
N ILE A 144 -12.86 12.32 9.60
CA ILE A 144 -12.27 13.15 10.66
C ILE A 144 -12.93 14.53 10.62
N LEU A 145 -13.38 15.00 11.79
CA LEU A 145 -13.93 16.33 11.97
C LEU A 145 -13.34 16.94 13.24
N ASN A 146 -12.84 18.18 13.15
CA ASN A 146 -12.23 18.89 14.27
C ASN A 146 -11.19 18.05 15.02
N HIS A 147 -10.28 17.37 14.29
CA HIS A 147 -9.23 16.50 14.84
C HIS A 147 -9.71 15.18 15.46
N ASN A 148 -11.01 14.89 15.43
CA ASN A 148 -11.58 13.66 15.99
C ASN A 148 -12.04 12.73 14.89
N LEU A 149 -11.80 11.43 15.06
CA LEU A 149 -12.42 10.40 14.24
C LEU A 149 -13.91 10.32 14.59
N ILE A 150 -14.78 10.66 13.64
CA ILE A 150 -16.24 10.62 13.83
C ILE A 150 -16.82 9.31 13.32
N ASN A 151 -16.25 8.77 12.25
CA ASN A 151 -16.66 7.47 11.71
C ASN A 151 -15.45 6.69 11.17
N SER A 152 -15.50 5.38 11.31
CA SER A 152 -14.56 4.47 10.66
C SER A 152 -15.27 3.20 10.22
N ASP A 153 -15.19 2.90 8.92
CA ASP A 153 -15.73 1.69 8.32
C ASP A 153 -14.58 0.80 7.87
N TYR A 154 -14.70 -0.50 8.13
CA TYR A 154 -13.78 -1.52 7.63
C TYR A 154 -14.54 -2.61 6.92
N TYR A 155 -14.09 -2.92 5.72
CA TYR A 155 -14.76 -3.88 4.85
C TYR A 155 -14.07 -5.25 4.94
N SER A 156 -14.75 -6.30 4.54
CA SER A 156 -14.16 -7.62 4.34
C SER A 156 -13.81 -7.81 2.86
N ILE A 157 -12.83 -8.66 2.55
CA ILE A 157 -12.46 -8.93 1.15
C ILE A 157 -13.70 -9.46 0.42
N PRO A 158 -14.12 -8.85 -0.70
CA PRO A 158 -15.22 -9.36 -1.50
C PRO A 158 -14.97 -10.81 -1.94
N MET A 159 -15.99 -11.66 -1.85
CA MET A 159 -15.88 -13.07 -2.26
C MET A 159 -15.39 -13.26 -3.70
N ALA A 160 -15.68 -12.31 -4.59
CA ALA A 160 -15.18 -12.33 -5.95
C ALA A 160 -13.64 -12.22 -6.03
N ILE A 161 -13.03 -11.41 -5.17
CA ILE A 161 -11.57 -11.25 -5.06
C ILE A 161 -10.96 -12.52 -4.43
N ILE A 162 -11.57 -13.04 -3.36
CA ILE A 162 -11.12 -14.29 -2.71
C ILE A 162 -11.07 -15.44 -3.72
N ARG A 163 -12.16 -15.63 -4.49
CA ARG A 163 -12.23 -16.69 -5.51
C ARG A 163 -11.21 -16.49 -6.63
N ARG A 164 -10.95 -15.25 -7.04
CA ARG A 164 -9.95 -14.95 -8.08
C ARG A 164 -8.54 -15.36 -7.66
N TYR A 165 -8.21 -15.18 -6.39
CA TYR A 165 -6.88 -15.46 -5.84
C TYR A 165 -6.82 -16.72 -4.98
N GLU A 166 -7.80 -17.62 -5.11
CA GLU A 166 -7.91 -18.83 -4.29
C GLU A 166 -6.66 -19.72 -4.40
N ASP A 167 -6.10 -19.89 -5.59
CA ASP A 167 -4.90 -20.69 -5.80
C ASP A 167 -3.66 -20.07 -5.13
N VAL A 168 -3.52 -18.74 -5.15
CA VAL A 168 -2.44 -18.04 -4.47
C VAL A 168 -2.58 -18.21 -2.96
N ILE A 169 -3.80 -18.01 -2.44
CA ILE A 169 -4.12 -18.19 -1.02
C ILE A 169 -3.78 -19.63 -0.58
N LYS A 170 -4.22 -20.64 -1.33
CA LYS A 170 -3.94 -22.06 -1.04
C LYS A 170 -2.44 -22.39 -1.07
N ARG A 171 -1.70 -21.89 -2.05
CA ARG A 171 -0.23 -22.13 -2.12
C ARG A 171 0.49 -21.51 -0.93
N ASN A 172 0.13 -20.29 -0.56
CA ASN A 172 0.68 -19.64 0.62
C ASN A 172 0.33 -20.44 1.88
N GLN A 173 -0.91 -20.93 2.01
CA GLN A 173 -1.33 -21.75 3.14
C GLN A 173 -0.49 -23.01 3.30
N VAL A 174 -0.22 -23.73 2.20
CA VAL A 174 0.64 -24.94 2.25
C VAL A 174 2.04 -24.62 2.76
N TYR A 175 2.62 -23.50 2.34
CA TYR A 175 3.93 -23.05 2.83
C TYR A 175 3.86 -22.70 4.32
N ILE A 176 2.87 -21.92 4.73
CA ILE A 176 2.64 -21.53 6.13
C ILE A 176 2.49 -22.77 7.02
N ASP A 177 1.65 -23.72 6.62
CA ASP A 177 1.40 -24.96 7.38
C ASP A 177 2.68 -25.79 7.53
N LYS A 178 3.48 -25.86 6.46
CA LYS A 178 4.80 -26.51 6.48
C LYS A 178 5.72 -25.82 7.49
N VAL A 179 5.83 -24.50 7.44
CA VAL A 179 6.66 -23.72 8.38
C VAL A 179 6.20 -23.96 9.82
N LYS A 180 4.89 -23.89 10.09
CA LYS A 180 4.30 -24.18 11.40
C LYS A 180 4.67 -25.59 11.89
N SER A 181 4.69 -26.58 11.00
CA SER A 181 5.06 -27.96 11.33
C SER A 181 6.56 -28.15 11.61
N GLU A 182 7.42 -27.41 10.93
CA GLU A 182 8.89 -27.49 11.07
C GLU A 182 9.39 -26.84 12.37
N PHE A 183 8.70 -25.81 12.86
CA PHE A 183 9.00 -25.20 14.15
C PHE A 183 8.54 -26.02 15.36
N GLY A 184 7.83 -27.13 15.13
CA GLY A 184 7.46 -28.14 16.12
C GLY A 184 6.38 -27.68 17.12
N GLU A 185 5.51 -28.61 17.54
CA GLU A 185 4.55 -28.45 18.65
C GLU A 185 5.23 -28.24 20.03
N GLN A 186 6.52 -27.91 20.08
CA GLN A 186 7.24 -27.67 21.33
C GLN A 186 7.10 -26.20 21.73
N ASN A 187 6.02 -25.93 22.49
CA ASN A 187 5.69 -24.70 23.22
C ASN A 187 4.78 -23.66 22.54
N LEU A 188 4.16 -23.94 21.40
CA LEU A 188 2.95 -23.20 21.02
C LEU A 188 1.77 -23.82 21.77
N VAL A 189 1.50 -23.30 22.97
CA VAL A 189 0.20 -23.41 23.66
C VAL A 189 -0.88 -23.40 22.57
N LYS A 190 -1.69 -24.49 22.46
CA LYS A 190 -2.82 -24.67 21.52
C LYS A 190 -3.09 -23.35 20.81
N SER A 191 -2.53 -23.15 19.61
CA SER A 191 -2.45 -21.82 19.00
C SER A 191 -3.81 -21.15 19.14
N GLU A 192 -3.92 -20.18 20.04
CA GLU A 192 -5.14 -19.43 20.17
C GLU A 192 -5.44 -18.88 18.77
N PRO A 193 -6.72 -18.88 18.33
CA PRO A 193 -7.06 -18.39 17.01
C PRO A 193 -6.36 -17.05 16.80
N ILE A 194 -5.58 -16.94 15.73
CA ILE A 194 -4.86 -15.72 15.42
C ILE A 194 -5.93 -14.65 15.27
N LEU A 195 -5.98 -13.71 16.21
CA LEU A 195 -7.08 -12.73 16.31
C LEU A 195 -7.25 -11.92 15.01
N CYS A 196 -6.20 -11.87 14.20
CA CYS A 196 -6.16 -11.17 12.92
C CYS A 196 -6.49 -12.04 11.69
N ASP A 197 -6.73 -13.35 11.84
CA ASP A 197 -7.22 -14.23 10.77
C ASP A 197 -8.75 -14.10 10.64
N LEU A 198 -9.18 -12.96 10.10
CA LEU A 198 -10.60 -12.55 10.09
C LEU A 198 -11.46 -13.39 9.16
N ASN A 199 -10.87 -14.08 8.20
CA ASN A 199 -11.57 -14.97 7.28
C ASN A 199 -11.43 -16.46 7.69
N SER A 200 -10.67 -16.75 8.75
CA SER A 200 -10.41 -18.09 9.29
C SER A 200 -9.85 -19.07 8.25
N ASN A 201 -9.03 -18.58 7.33
CA ASN A 201 -8.39 -19.40 6.31
C ASN A 201 -7.01 -19.91 6.73
N GLY A 202 -6.52 -19.54 7.92
CA GLY A 202 -5.24 -19.93 8.46
C GLY A 202 -4.06 -19.08 7.98
N ASN A 203 -4.34 -17.95 7.28
CA ASN A 203 -3.44 -16.96 6.69
C ASN A 203 -3.91 -15.53 7.02
N VAL A 204 -2.99 -14.70 7.54
CA VAL A 204 -3.30 -13.29 7.82
C VAL A 204 -2.82 -12.44 6.66
N SER A 205 -3.73 -12.03 5.77
CA SER A 205 -3.34 -11.06 4.72
C SER A 205 -2.86 -9.74 5.32
N TYR A 206 -2.08 -9.00 4.53
CA TYR A 206 -1.53 -7.70 4.96
C TYR A 206 -2.63 -6.76 5.44
N SER A 207 -3.72 -6.67 4.67
CA SER A 207 -4.93 -5.95 5.02
C SER A 207 -5.65 -6.46 6.28
N GLU A 208 -5.68 -7.77 6.53
CA GLU A 208 -6.31 -8.34 7.72
C GLU A 208 -5.53 -8.00 8.98
N CYS A 209 -4.20 -8.05 8.90
CA CYS A 209 -3.34 -7.55 9.96
C CYS A 209 -3.60 -6.06 10.21
N PHE A 210 -3.65 -5.22 9.17
CA PHE A 210 -3.97 -3.80 9.33
C PHE A 210 -5.34 -3.57 9.98
N LYS A 211 -6.36 -4.33 9.58
CA LYS A 211 -7.69 -4.24 10.17
C LYS A 211 -7.70 -4.67 11.64
N CYS A 212 -6.95 -5.71 11.99
CA CYS A 212 -6.82 -6.20 13.35
C CYS A 212 -6.17 -5.17 14.29
N PHE A 213 -5.05 -4.60 13.85
CA PHE A 213 -4.38 -3.50 14.55
C PHE A 213 -5.34 -2.29 14.72
N ASN A 214 -6.06 -1.93 13.66
CA ASN A 214 -7.06 -0.86 13.70
C ASN A 214 -8.18 -1.11 14.72
N GLU A 215 -8.76 -2.32 14.75
CA GLU A 215 -9.80 -2.69 15.71
C GLU A 215 -9.28 -2.59 17.16
N ALA A 216 -8.00 -2.92 17.40
CA ALA A 216 -7.38 -2.72 18.72
C ALA A 216 -7.30 -1.24 19.14
N CYS A 217 -7.31 -0.31 18.18
CA CYS A 217 -7.32 1.13 18.41
C CYS A 217 -8.69 1.80 18.23
N LYS A 218 -9.74 1.04 17.95
CA LYS A 218 -11.08 1.58 17.68
C LYS A 218 -11.71 2.32 18.87
N SER A 219 -11.33 1.95 20.09
CA SER A 219 -11.81 2.61 21.31
C SER A 219 -11.11 3.94 21.60
N GLU A 220 -10.05 4.29 20.88
CA GLU A 220 -9.26 5.49 21.13
C GLU A 220 -8.98 6.25 19.81
N ALA A 221 -9.67 7.39 19.66
CA ALA A 221 -9.66 8.17 18.43
C ALA A 221 -8.25 8.69 18.07
N THR A 222 -7.41 9.01 19.06
CA THR A 222 -6.04 9.49 18.83
C THR A 222 -5.18 8.40 18.20
N CYS A 223 -5.33 7.14 18.60
CA CYS A 223 -4.61 6.00 18.08
C CYS A 223 -5.09 5.73 16.66
N ALA A 224 -6.41 5.70 16.42
CA ALA A 224 -6.93 5.50 15.09
C ALA A 224 -6.43 6.58 14.11
N VAL A 225 -6.52 7.87 14.50
CA VAL A 225 -6.10 9.01 13.68
C VAL A 225 -4.58 9.03 13.45
N LEU A 226 -3.77 8.92 14.51
CA LEU A 226 -2.32 9.01 14.40
C LEU A 226 -1.72 7.71 13.82
N CYS A 227 -2.12 6.54 14.28
CA CYS A 227 -1.44 5.32 13.88
C CYS A 227 -1.87 4.78 12.50
N TYR A 228 -3.02 5.21 11.95
CA TYR A 228 -3.56 4.59 10.71
C TYR A 228 -3.98 5.55 9.60
N PHE A 229 -4.43 6.75 9.96
CA PHE A 229 -4.93 7.69 8.96
C PHE A 229 -3.90 8.72 8.55
N ILE A 230 -3.36 9.50 9.50
CA ILE A 230 -2.57 10.70 9.18
C ILE A 230 -1.23 10.82 9.91
N GLY A 231 -0.85 9.91 10.82
CA GLY A 231 0.35 10.12 11.64
C GLY A 231 1.65 10.10 10.87
N ASP A 232 1.77 9.41 9.74
CA ASP A 232 2.98 9.55 8.90
C ASP A 232 3.14 10.97 8.36
N TYR A 233 2.03 11.61 7.98
CA TYR A 233 2.04 12.98 7.48
C TYR A 233 2.29 13.98 8.62
N ILE A 234 1.62 13.80 9.75
CA ILE A 234 1.78 14.66 10.92
C ILE A 234 3.18 14.52 11.52
N GLY A 235 3.69 13.29 11.63
CA GLY A 235 4.99 12.96 12.22
C GLY A 235 6.16 13.54 11.45
N GLN A 236 6.03 13.75 10.14
CA GLN A 236 7.02 14.49 9.35
C GLN A 236 7.07 16.00 9.66
N ARG A 237 6.00 16.58 10.22
CA ARG A 237 5.87 18.02 10.46
C ARG A 237 6.09 18.43 11.92
N MET A 238 6.12 17.49 12.85
CA MET A 238 6.24 17.77 14.29
C MET A 238 7.60 17.33 14.86
N PRO A 239 8.46 18.27 15.31
CA PRO A 239 9.64 17.95 16.11
C PRO A 239 9.32 17.86 17.62
N PRO A 240 9.88 16.90 18.39
CA PRO A 240 10.57 15.69 17.96
C PRO A 240 9.62 14.48 17.90
N GLY A 241 9.49 13.88 16.72
CA GLY A 241 9.24 12.45 16.52
C GLY A 241 7.97 11.90 17.14
N LEU A 242 6.80 12.34 16.66
CA LEU A 242 5.59 11.55 16.89
C LEU A 242 5.82 10.12 16.37
N PRO A 243 5.49 9.08 17.16
CA PRO A 243 5.70 7.70 16.76
C PRO A 243 5.05 7.43 15.42
N LEU A 244 5.85 6.95 14.47
CA LEU A 244 5.41 6.50 13.16
C LEU A 244 4.74 5.12 13.31
N CYS A 245 3.64 5.03 14.08
CA CYS A 245 3.01 3.75 14.37
C CYS A 245 2.72 2.99 13.08
N GLN A 246 2.32 3.72 12.04
CA GLN A 246 1.97 3.15 10.76
C GLN A 246 3.14 2.38 10.13
N THR A 247 4.34 2.96 10.10
CA THR A 247 5.53 2.28 9.57
C THR A 247 5.82 1.00 10.36
N SER A 248 5.65 1.03 11.69
CA SER A 248 5.81 -0.16 12.54
C SER A 248 4.73 -1.21 12.30
N ILE A 249 3.47 -0.80 12.14
CA ILE A 249 2.34 -1.66 11.83
C ILE A 249 2.52 -2.29 10.46
N ALA A 250 2.94 -1.52 9.46
CA ALA A 250 3.25 -1.99 8.11
C ALA A 250 4.30 -3.09 8.12
N GLY A 251 5.42 -2.82 8.80
CA GLY A 251 6.46 -3.81 8.97
C GLY A 251 5.95 -5.07 9.65
N ALA A 252 5.30 -4.93 10.80
CA ALA A 252 4.73 -6.04 11.55
C ALA A 252 3.75 -6.86 10.69
N CYS A 253 2.90 -6.20 9.92
CA CYS A 253 1.91 -6.86 9.07
C CYS A 253 2.54 -7.62 7.92
N VAL A 254 3.63 -7.14 7.31
CA VAL A 254 4.37 -7.95 6.33
C VAL A 254 4.91 -9.22 6.98
N TYR A 255 5.52 -9.12 8.16
CA TYR A 255 6.05 -10.31 8.85
C TYR A 255 4.97 -11.29 9.23
N ILE A 256 3.86 -10.80 9.78
CA ILE A 256 2.71 -11.63 10.12
C ILE A 256 2.19 -12.32 8.87
N SER A 257 1.98 -11.60 7.76
CA SER A 257 1.49 -12.18 6.50
C SER A 257 2.45 -13.14 5.79
N ILE A 258 3.73 -13.15 6.16
CA ILE A 258 4.72 -14.08 5.62
C ILE A 258 4.84 -15.34 6.48
N VAL A 259 4.52 -15.25 7.76
CA VAL A 259 4.68 -16.32 8.75
C VAL A 259 3.37 -17.04 9.04
N TYR A 260 2.25 -16.32 8.97
CA TYR A 260 0.92 -16.79 9.35
C TYR A 260 -0.04 -16.80 8.21
#